data_AF-A0A0G0K8S9-F1
#
_entry.id   AF-A0A0G0K8S9-F1
#
_cell.length_a   1.000
_cell.length_b   1.000
_cell.length_c   1.000
_cell.angle_alpha   90.00
_cell.angle_beta   90.00
_cell.angle_gamma   90.00
#
_symmetry.space_group_name_H-M   'P 1'
#
loop_
_entity.id
_entity.type
_entity.pdbx_description
1 polymer ?
#
loop_
_entity_poly.entity_id
_entity_poly.type
_entity_poly.pdbx_seq_one_letter_code
_entity_poly.pdbx_strand_id
1 'polypeptide(L)'
;MQRIAKQTHIPIFLVGHVTKEGAIAGPKTLEHMVDVVLSLEGDPLSQFRILRSNKNRFGPTDEVGIFEMDDCGMKEVQNPSKIFLDQKVDAPGSAKAAILTGLRPILVEIQALVTRSSLPTPRRVGSGIDNYRLQLLVAVLQKRLGLPLYDQDIFVNVTGGLKVIEPAADLAICQAIISSFKDKVIAPKTVFIGEVGLLGEIRKVRSIEKRINEAKRLGFNNIITSQNGKTLADVLSYCYED
;
A
#
# COMPACT_ATOMS: atom_id res chain seq x y z
N MET A 1 -8.47 -37.50 -4.23
CA MET A 1 -7.91 -36.87 -3.01
C MET A 1 -8.96 -36.52 -1.97
N GLN A 2 -10.02 -35.75 -2.27
CA GLN A 2 -11.10 -35.49 -1.30
C GLN A 2 -11.69 -36.76 -0.67
N ARG A 3 -11.84 -37.85 -1.44
CA ARG A 3 -12.30 -39.14 -0.91
C ARG A 3 -11.37 -39.71 0.16
N ILE A 4 -10.06 -39.61 -0.04
CA ILE A 4 -9.05 -40.07 0.92
C ILE A 4 -9.15 -39.21 2.19
N ALA A 5 -9.13 -37.88 2.06
CA ALA A 5 -9.27 -36.97 3.19
C ALA A 5 -10.53 -37.26 4.03
N LYS A 6 -11.68 -37.53 3.38
CA LYS A 6 -12.92 -37.91 4.08
C LYS A 6 -12.85 -39.28 4.75
N GLN A 7 -12.18 -40.25 4.15
CA GLN A 7 -12.07 -41.59 4.71
C GLN A 7 -11.09 -41.65 5.88
N THR A 8 -9.97 -40.95 5.79
CA THR A 8 -8.89 -41.01 6.79
C THR A 8 -8.93 -39.87 7.81
N HIS A 9 -9.76 -38.85 7.60
CA HIS A 9 -9.87 -37.67 8.48
C HIS A 9 -8.54 -36.94 8.71
N ILE A 10 -7.62 -36.98 7.74
CA ILE A 10 -6.34 -36.27 7.81
C ILE A 10 -6.35 -34.99 6.95
N PRO A 11 -5.71 -33.90 7.41
CA PRO A 11 -5.47 -32.73 6.56
C PRO A 11 -4.44 -33.07 5.48
N ILE A 12 -4.68 -32.59 4.26
CA ILE A 12 -3.79 -32.81 3.10
C ILE A 12 -3.40 -31.46 2.52
N PHE A 13 -2.10 -31.19 2.42
CA PHE A 13 -1.55 -30.00 1.78
C PHE A 13 -1.10 -30.32 0.36
N LEU A 14 -1.40 -29.42 -0.58
CA LEU A 14 -0.99 -29.53 -1.97
C LEU A 14 -0.18 -28.29 -2.35
N VAL A 15 0.99 -28.51 -2.95
CA VAL A 15 1.88 -27.43 -3.39
C VAL A 15 1.80 -27.32 -4.90
N GLY A 16 1.33 -26.17 -5.39
CA GLY A 16 1.26 -25.86 -6.81
C GLY A 16 2.19 -24.71 -7.15
N HIS A 17 3.17 -24.93 -8.02
CA HIS A 17 4.07 -23.88 -8.49
C HIS A 17 3.44 -23.13 -9.67
N VAL A 18 3.52 -21.80 -9.66
CA VAL A 18 3.08 -20.96 -10.78
C VAL A 18 4.25 -20.73 -11.73
N THR A 19 4.12 -21.18 -12.98
CA THR A 19 5.14 -21.01 -14.03
C THR A 19 4.81 -19.85 -14.96
N LYS A 20 5.83 -19.33 -15.67
CA LYS A 20 5.80 -18.08 -16.44
C LYS A 20 4.74 -18.00 -17.55
N GLU A 21 4.19 -19.12 -17.99
CA GLU A 21 3.23 -19.11 -19.10
C GLU A 21 1.77 -18.96 -18.68
N GLY A 22 1.42 -19.00 -17.38
CA GLY A 22 0.04 -18.83 -16.89
C GLY A 22 -0.98 -19.87 -17.38
N ALA A 23 -0.65 -20.59 -18.44
CA ALA A 23 -1.24 -21.80 -18.95
C ALA A 23 -0.50 -22.99 -18.33
N ILE A 24 -1.16 -24.15 -18.36
CA ILE A 24 -0.67 -25.44 -17.90
C ILE A 24 -1.06 -25.73 -16.43
N ALA A 25 -2.37 -25.79 -16.22
CA ALA A 25 -3.07 -26.94 -15.62
C ALA A 25 -2.77 -27.38 -14.16
N GLY A 26 -1.99 -26.65 -13.36
CA GLY A 26 -1.66 -27.06 -11.98
C GLY A 26 -2.59 -26.47 -10.89
N PRO A 27 -2.41 -25.21 -10.44
CA PRO A 27 -3.07 -24.70 -9.23
C PRO A 27 -4.48 -24.14 -9.45
N LYS A 28 -4.70 -23.36 -10.52
CA LYS A 28 -5.99 -22.71 -10.81
C LYS A 28 -7.10 -23.72 -11.15
N THR A 29 -6.76 -24.82 -11.82
CA THR A 29 -7.75 -25.87 -12.13
C THR A 29 -8.22 -26.58 -10.86
N LEU A 30 -7.34 -26.72 -9.87
CA LEU A 30 -7.66 -27.33 -8.57
C LEU A 30 -8.39 -26.38 -7.62
N GLU A 31 -8.33 -25.07 -7.87
CA GLU A 31 -8.90 -24.02 -7.02
C GLU A 31 -10.39 -24.25 -6.70
N HIS A 32 -11.15 -24.71 -7.69
CA HIS A 32 -12.56 -25.03 -7.51
C HIS A 32 -12.80 -26.36 -6.78
N MET A 33 -11.83 -27.29 -6.83
CA MET A 33 -11.95 -28.66 -6.29
C MET A 33 -11.43 -28.82 -4.85
N VAL A 34 -10.72 -27.82 -4.31
CA VAL A 34 -10.18 -27.85 -2.93
C VAL A 34 -11.01 -27.02 -1.95
N ASP A 35 -10.84 -27.29 -0.66
CA ASP A 35 -11.57 -26.58 0.40
C ASP A 35 -10.91 -25.25 0.79
N VAL A 36 -9.58 -25.16 0.69
CA VAL A 36 -8.78 -23.96 0.98
C VAL A 36 -7.76 -23.73 -0.13
N VAL A 37 -7.58 -22.48 -0.54
CA VAL A 37 -6.60 -22.02 -1.54
C VAL A 37 -5.79 -20.90 -0.92
N LEU A 38 -4.49 -21.12 -0.79
CA LEU A 38 -3.53 -20.14 -0.29
C LEU A 38 -2.55 -19.77 -1.40
N SER A 39 -2.24 -18.48 -1.52
CA SER A 39 -1.27 -17.92 -2.45
C SER A 39 -0.11 -17.33 -1.65
N LEU A 40 1.11 -17.81 -1.90
CA LEU A 40 2.32 -17.21 -1.33
C LEU A 40 2.94 -16.29 -2.38
N GLU A 41 2.80 -14.98 -2.16
CA GLU A 41 3.22 -13.93 -3.08
C GLU A 41 4.46 -13.22 -2.53
N GLY A 42 5.38 -12.84 -3.41
CA GLY A 42 6.56 -12.06 -3.04
C GLY A 42 7.06 -11.26 -4.23
N ASP A 43 7.47 -10.03 -3.98
CA ASP A 43 8.23 -9.26 -4.97
C ASP A 43 9.70 -9.74 -4.95
N PRO A 44 10.36 -9.98 -6.09
CA PRO A 44 11.78 -10.32 -6.12
C PRO A 44 12.67 -9.32 -5.39
N LEU A 45 12.27 -8.05 -5.33
CA LEU A 45 13.00 -6.97 -4.67
C LEU A 45 12.66 -6.85 -3.17
N SER A 46 11.71 -7.64 -2.66
CA SER A 46 11.29 -7.62 -1.26
C SER A 46 11.70 -8.93 -0.57
N GLN A 47 12.20 -8.81 0.66
CA GLN A 47 12.44 -9.96 1.55
C GLN A 47 11.11 -10.52 2.12
N PHE A 48 10.01 -9.78 1.96
CA PHE A 48 8.71 -10.19 2.45
C PHE A 48 8.01 -11.19 1.53
N ARG A 49 7.30 -12.11 2.15
CA ARG A 49 6.39 -13.07 1.51
C ARG A 49 5.01 -12.94 2.16
N ILE A 50 4.01 -12.74 1.34
CA ILE A 50 2.63 -12.52 1.76
C ILE A 50 1.84 -13.78 1.43
N LEU A 51 1.32 -14.45 2.46
CA LEU A 51 0.42 -15.59 2.33
C LEU A 51 -1.03 -15.10 2.37
N ARG A 52 -1.73 -15.19 1.25
CA ARG A 52 -3.12 -14.75 1.08
C ARG A 52 -4.06 -15.94 0.93
N SER A 53 -5.24 -15.87 1.55
CA SER A 53 -6.27 -16.90 1.38
C SER A 53 -7.27 -16.56 0.27
N ASN A 54 -7.10 -17.12 -0.93
CA ASN A 54 -8.01 -16.84 -2.04
C ASN A 54 -9.37 -17.56 -1.88
N LYS A 55 -9.39 -18.69 -1.17
CA LYS A 55 -10.59 -19.47 -0.86
C LYS A 55 -10.41 -20.15 0.49
N ASN A 56 -11.40 -20.10 1.36
CA ASN A 56 -11.35 -20.80 2.64
C ASN A 56 -12.76 -21.23 3.05
N ARG A 57 -13.02 -22.54 3.07
CA ARG A 57 -14.30 -23.08 3.54
C ARG A 57 -14.42 -23.17 5.06
N PHE A 58 -13.33 -22.97 5.79
CA PHE A 58 -13.26 -23.13 7.23
C PHE A 58 -12.96 -21.82 7.97
N GLY A 59 -12.95 -20.70 7.25
CA GLY A 59 -12.61 -19.39 7.81
C GLY A 59 -12.69 -18.28 6.77
N PRO A 60 -12.29 -17.05 7.14
CA PRO A 60 -12.28 -15.91 6.23
C PRO A 60 -11.25 -16.08 5.11
N THR A 61 -11.56 -15.55 3.92
CA THR A 61 -10.63 -15.44 2.80
C THR A 61 -9.70 -14.24 2.94
N ASP A 62 -10.15 -13.22 3.64
CA ASP A 62 -9.47 -11.93 3.58
C ASP A 62 -8.30 -11.82 4.60
N GLU A 63 -7.95 -12.93 5.28
CA GLU A 63 -6.79 -13.00 6.16
C GLU A 63 -5.49 -13.13 5.38
N VAL A 64 -4.43 -12.55 5.96
CA VAL A 64 -3.10 -12.49 5.35
C VAL A 64 -2.02 -12.73 6.40
N GLY A 65 -1.16 -13.71 6.13
CA GLY A 65 0.10 -13.93 6.84
C GLY A 65 1.24 -13.17 6.16
N ILE A 66 2.11 -12.55 6.95
CA ILE A 66 3.29 -11.84 6.42
C ILE A 66 4.50 -12.51 7.02
N PHE A 67 5.42 -12.89 6.15
CA PHE A 67 6.64 -13.60 6.50
C PHE A 67 7.83 -12.87 5.91
N GLU A 68 8.97 -13.04 6.54
CA GLU A 68 10.27 -12.58 6.07
C GLU A 68 11.14 -13.81 5.82
N MET A 69 11.83 -13.84 4.69
CA MET A 69 12.78 -14.91 4.40
C MET A 69 14.16 -14.52 4.96
N ASP A 70 14.60 -15.26 5.96
CA ASP A 70 15.93 -15.12 6.57
C ASP A 70 16.78 -16.35 6.22
N ASP A 71 18.05 -16.36 6.62
CA ASP A 71 19.01 -17.46 6.35
C ASP A 71 18.53 -18.82 6.91
N CYS A 72 17.71 -18.79 7.96
CA CYS A 72 17.12 -19.96 8.60
C CYS A 72 15.74 -20.37 8.02
N GLY A 73 15.19 -19.62 7.05
CA GLY A 73 13.90 -19.88 6.42
C GLY A 73 12.85 -18.77 6.66
N MET A 74 11.57 -19.09 6.43
CA MET A 74 10.47 -18.12 6.57
C MET A 74 10.10 -17.92 8.04
N LYS A 75 10.19 -16.67 8.51
CA LYS A 75 9.81 -16.25 9.86
C LYS A 75 8.57 -15.37 9.82
N GLU A 76 7.65 -15.60 10.77
CA GLU A 76 6.44 -14.77 10.88
C GLU A 76 6.78 -13.33 11.30
N VAL A 77 6.24 -12.36 10.57
CA VAL A 77 6.32 -10.94 10.89
C VAL A 77 5.07 -10.54 11.68
N GLN A 78 5.20 -10.51 13.01
CA GLN A 78 4.08 -10.15 13.88
C GLN A 78 3.65 -8.68 13.74
N ASN A 79 4.59 -7.77 13.48
CA ASN A 79 4.30 -6.35 13.33
C ASN A 79 4.93 -5.75 12.07
N PRO A 80 4.32 -5.95 10.89
CA PRO A 80 4.88 -5.53 9.61
C PRO A 80 5.17 -4.03 9.58
N SER A 81 4.28 -3.22 10.16
CA SER A 81 4.41 -1.76 10.14
C SER A 81 5.60 -1.23 10.92
N LYS A 82 6.10 -1.92 11.95
CA LYS A 82 7.33 -1.48 12.62
C LYS A 82 8.53 -1.57 11.68
N ILE A 83 8.61 -2.63 10.90
CA ILE A 83 9.73 -2.84 9.97
C ILE A 83 9.69 -1.79 8.85
N PHE A 84 8.50 -1.48 8.32
CA PHE A 84 8.35 -0.45 7.28
C PHE A 84 8.58 0.98 7.78
N LEU A 85 8.49 1.23 9.09
CA LEU A 85 8.59 2.57 9.68
C LEU A 85 9.93 2.82 10.43
N ASP A 86 10.79 1.81 10.53
CA ASP A 86 12.04 1.91 11.31
C ASP A 86 13.14 2.71 10.58
N GLN A 87 13.06 2.80 9.25
CA GLN A 87 14.00 3.58 8.43
C GLN A 87 13.61 5.07 8.42
N LYS A 88 13.71 5.72 9.57
CA LYS A 88 13.34 7.14 9.74
C LYS A 88 14.39 8.05 9.12
N VAL A 89 14.10 8.56 7.93
CA VAL A 89 14.71 9.80 7.46
C VAL A 89 13.64 10.87 7.54
N ASP A 90 13.85 11.85 8.42
CA ASP A 90 12.96 13.01 8.52
C ASP A 90 13.32 13.98 7.39
N ALA A 91 12.77 13.70 6.21
CA ALA A 91 13.04 14.44 4.98
C ALA A 91 11.75 14.79 4.24
N PRO A 92 11.75 15.90 3.48
CA PRO A 92 10.68 16.21 2.55
C PRO A 92 10.43 15.04 1.59
N GLY A 93 9.17 14.81 1.25
CA GLY A 93 8.75 13.73 0.37
C GLY A 93 8.34 12.45 1.08
N SER A 94 8.40 12.36 2.41
CA SER A 94 8.01 11.15 3.16
C SER A 94 6.63 11.28 3.82
N ALA A 95 5.62 10.57 3.29
CA ALA A 95 4.27 10.49 3.86
C ALA A 95 3.90 9.07 4.26
N LYS A 96 3.07 8.92 5.30
CA LYS A 96 2.68 7.60 5.83
C LYS A 96 1.23 7.34 5.45
N ALA A 97 0.96 6.16 4.92
CA ALA A 97 -0.37 5.71 4.53
C ALA A 97 -0.78 4.48 5.34
N ALA A 98 -2.05 4.37 5.71
CA ALA A 98 -2.59 3.11 6.23
C ALA A 98 -3.32 2.38 5.10
N ILE A 99 -2.75 1.28 4.62
CA ILE A 99 -3.33 0.43 3.57
C ILE A 99 -3.96 -0.84 4.15
N LEU A 100 -4.80 -1.54 3.38
CA LEU A 100 -5.34 -2.86 3.70
C LEU A 100 -4.68 -3.89 2.80
N THR A 101 -4.09 -4.91 3.43
CA THR A 101 -3.68 -6.14 2.75
C THR A 101 -4.64 -7.24 3.20
N GLY A 102 -5.66 -7.53 2.38
CA GLY A 102 -6.83 -8.30 2.85
C GLY A 102 -7.64 -7.48 3.86
N LEU A 103 -7.90 -8.01 5.06
CA LEU A 103 -8.51 -7.28 6.19
C LEU A 103 -7.48 -6.63 7.11
N ARG A 104 -6.20 -6.94 6.95
CA ARG A 104 -5.16 -6.46 7.86
C ARG A 104 -4.74 -5.04 7.47
N PRO A 105 -4.94 -4.04 8.34
CA PRO A 105 -4.37 -2.72 8.15
C PRO A 105 -2.84 -2.79 8.33
N ILE A 106 -2.13 -2.16 7.41
CA ILE A 106 -0.67 -2.04 7.42
C ILE A 106 -0.33 -0.59 7.13
N LEU A 107 0.45 0.02 8.01
CA LEU A 107 1.07 1.32 7.71
C LEU A 107 2.30 1.11 6.83
N VAL A 108 2.37 1.91 5.77
CA VAL A 108 3.45 1.95 4.79
C VAL A 108 3.92 3.38 4.60
N GLU A 109 5.21 3.55 4.28
CA GLU A 109 5.75 4.84 3.90
C GLU A 109 5.74 4.99 2.37
N ILE A 110 5.33 6.18 1.94
CA ILE A 110 5.32 6.63 0.56
C ILE A 110 6.34 7.75 0.45
N GLN A 111 7.30 7.55 -0.42
CA GLN A 111 8.36 8.50 -0.69
C GLN A 111 8.14 9.12 -2.06
N ALA A 112 8.27 10.44 -2.14
CA ALA A 112 8.26 11.17 -3.39
C ALA A 112 9.52 11.99 -3.54
N LEU A 113 10.02 12.07 -4.78
CA LEU A 113 11.09 12.97 -5.19
C LEU A 113 10.60 13.77 -6.39
N VAL A 114 10.45 15.07 -6.18
CA VAL A 114 10.08 16.05 -7.19
C VAL A 114 11.31 16.88 -7.52
N THR A 115 11.67 16.96 -8.79
CA THR A 115 12.85 17.70 -9.24
C THR A 115 12.62 18.29 -10.62
N ARG A 116 13.34 19.35 -10.96
CA ARG A 116 13.18 20.03 -12.25
C ARG A 116 13.58 19.09 -13.40
N SER A 117 12.70 18.94 -14.37
CA SER A 117 12.97 18.16 -15.57
C SER A 117 13.91 18.91 -16.52
N SER A 118 14.88 18.20 -17.08
CA SER A 118 15.67 18.64 -18.24
C SER A 118 15.06 18.19 -19.58
N LEU A 119 14.00 17.38 -19.53
CA LEU A 119 13.31 16.82 -20.68
C LEU A 119 12.08 17.67 -21.07
N PRO A 120 11.73 17.73 -22.38
CA PRO A 120 10.50 18.39 -22.84
C PRO A 120 9.21 17.79 -22.26
N THR A 121 9.23 16.50 -21.92
CA THR A 121 8.13 15.82 -21.22
C THR A 121 8.67 15.24 -19.91
N PRO A 122 8.25 15.79 -18.75
CA PRO A 122 8.73 15.30 -17.47
C PRO A 122 8.30 13.87 -17.17
N ARG A 123 9.17 13.16 -16.47
CA ARG A 123 8.98 11.78 -16.04
C ARG A 123 8.02 11.72 -14.86
N ARG A 124 7.14 10.71 -14.89
CA ARG A 124 6.24 10.37 -13.78
C ARG A 124 6.34 8.88 -13.55
N VAL A 125 7.06 8.49 -12.52
CA VAL A 125 7.47 7.10 -12.31
C VAL A 125 7.07 6.64 -10.90
N GLY A 126 6.19 5.66 -10.84
CA GLY A 126 5.76 4.98 -9.62
C GLY A 126 6.42 3.61 -9.48
N SER A 127 6.97 3.34 -8.29
CA SER A 127 7.38 2.02 -7.82
C SER A 127 6.47 1.60 -6.67
N GLY A 128 5.77 0.47 -6.83
CA GLY A 128 4.74 0.04 -5.86
C GLY A 128 3.39 0.77 -5.98
N ILE A 129 3.22 1.66 -6.97
CA ILE A 129 1.94 2.29 -7.32
C ILE A 129 1.68 2.20 -8.83
N ASP A 130 0.42 2.31 -9.22
CA ASP A 130 0.04 2.41 -10.64
C ASP A 130 0.40 3.79 -11.22
N ASN A 131 1.03 3.79 -12.40
CA ASN A 131 1.51 5.02 -13.04
C ASN A 131 0.36 5.89 -13.58
N TYR A 132 -0.75 5.30 -14.03
CA TYR A 132 -1.91 6.09 -14.46
C TYR A 132 -2.54 6.81 -13.28
N ARG A 133 -2.66 6.13 -12.14
CA ARG A 133 -3.11 6.73 -10.88
C ARG A 133 -2.19 7.86 -10.43
N LEU A 134 -0.87 7.68 -10.50
CA LEU A 134 0.09 8.76 -10.23
C LEU A 134 -0.15 9.99 -11.13
N GLN A 135 -0.32 9.78 -12.44
CA GLN A 135 -0.58 10.87 -13.39
C GLN A 135 -1.88 11.63 -13.07
N LEU A 136 -2.94 10.91 -12.72
CA LEU A 136 -4.21 11.52 -12.29
C LEU A 136 -4.04 12.38 -11.03
N LEU A 137 -3.36 11.85 -10.00
CA LEU A 137 -3.12 12.60 -8.77
C LEU A 137 -2.28 13.86 -9.03
N VAL A 138 -1.23 13.77 -9.84
CA VAL A 138 -0.43 14.94 -10.24
C VAL A 138 -1.29 15.98 -10.97
N ALA A 139 -2.18 15.55 -11.87
CA ALA A 139 -3.09 16.46 -12.57
C ALA A 139 -4.07 17.16 -11.60
N VAL A 140 -4.57 16.45 -10.58
CA VAL A 140 -5.41 17.02 -9.53
C VAL A 140 -4.63 18.07 -8.72
N LEU A 141 -3.40 17.76 -8.29
CA LEU A 141 -2.54 18.69 -7.57
C LEU A 141 -2.30 19.97 -8.38
N GLN A 142 -1.96 19.84 -9.66
CA GLN A 142 -1.72 20.97 -10.55
C GLN A 142 -2.99 21.81 -10.76
N LYS A 143 -4.13 21.18 -11.05
CA LYS A 143 -5.36 21.90 -11.39
C LYS A 143 -6.09 22.48 -10.18
N ARG A 144 -6.08 21.80 -9.03
CA ARG A 144 -6.86 22.16 -7.84
C ARG A 144 -6.06 22.96 -6.82
N LEU A 145 -4.75 22.72 -6.72
CA LEU A 145 -3.88 23.46 -5.79
C LEU A 145 -2.96 24.47 -6.51
N GLY A 146 -2.99 24.51 -7.84
CA GLY A 146 -2.17 25.45 -8.62
C GLY A 146 -0.67 25.17 -8.56
N LEU A 147 -0.27 23.95 -8.16
CA LEU A 147 1.14 23.60 -8.06
C LEU A 147 1.77 23.48 -9.45
N PRO A 148 2.89 24.18 -9.75
CA PRO A 148 3.52 24.17 -11.06
C PRO A 148 4.35 22.87 -11.23
N LEU A 149 3.67 21.74 -11.35
CA LEU A 149 4.27 20.41 -11.55
C LEU A 149 4.48 20.04 -13.03
N TYR A 150 4.24 20.98 -13.95
CA TYR A 150 4.25 20.72 -15.39
C TYR A 150 5.65 20.55 -15.97
N ASP A 151 6.68 21.06 -15.29
CA ASP A 151 8.10 20.98 -15.66
C ASP A 151 8.94 20.16 -14.65
N GLN A 152 8.28 19.37 -13.81
CA GLN A 152 8.91 18.59 -12.75
C GLN A 152 8.87 17.09 -13.06
N ASP A 153 10.03 16.44 -12.97
CA ASP A 153 10.14 15.00 -12.85
C ASP A 153 9.61 14.59 -11.47
N ILE A 154 8.74 13.57 -11.43
CA ILE A 154 8.12 13.06 -10.20
C ILE A 154 8.36 11.56 -10.11
N PHE A 155 9.07 11.15 -9.06
CA PHE A 155 9.28 9.76 -8.70
C PHE A 155 8.53 9.47 -7.41
N VAL A 156 7.77 8.38 -7.35
CA VAL A 156 7.10 7.92 -6.14
C VAL A 156 7.46 6.47 -5.89
N ASN A 157 7.80 6.14 -4.65
CA ASN A 157 8.17 4.80 -4.22
C ASN A 157 7.40 4.41 -2.95
N VAL A 158 6.88 3.19 -2.92
CA VAL A 158 6.35 2.57 -1.69
C VAL A 158 7.48 1.78 -1.03
N THR A 159 7.80 2.13 0.21
CA THR A 159 8.88 1.46 0.95
C THR A 159 8.54 -0.01 1.23
N GLY A 160 9.57 -0.87 1.31
CA GLY A 160 9.40 -2.27 1.68
C GLY A 160 8.95 -3.20 0.54
N GLY A 161 8.90 -2.70 -0.71
CA GLY A 161 8.53 -3.48 -1.89
C GLY A 161 7.05 -3.89 -1.91
N LEU A 162 6.21 -3.22 -1.12
CA LEU A 162 4.77 -3.42 -1.12
C LEU A 162 4.12 -2.71 -2.30
N LYS A 163 3.01 -3.28 -2.79
CA LYS A 163 2.18 -2.68 -3.83
C LYS A 163 0.92 -2.10 -3.22
N VAL A 164 0.67 -0.83 -3.51
CA VAL A 164 -0.50 -0.09 -3.07
C VAL A 164 -1.53 -0.05 -4.20
N ILE A 165 -2.47 -0.98 -4.16
CA ILE A 165 -3.46 -1.19 -5.23
C ILE A 165 -4.85 -0.64 -4.82
N GLU A 166 -4.90 0.28 -3.86
CA GLU A 166 -6.16 0.84 -3.39
C GLU A 166 -6.15 2.37 -3.30
N PRO A 167 -7.35 3.01 -3.39
CA PRO A 167 -7.46 4.47 -3.35
C PRO A 167 -7.14 5.10 -1.98
N ALA A 168 -7.15 4.33 -0.89
CA ALA A 168 -6.99 4.89 0.45
C ALA A 168 -5.64 5.57 0.72
N ALA A 169 -4.64 5.28 -0.11
CA ALA A 169 -3.32 5.88 -0.05
C ALA A 169 -3.17 7.15 -0.89
N ASP A 170 -4.19 7.54 -1.67
CA ASP A 170 -4.08 8.67 -2.60
C ASP A 170 -3.74 9.98 -1.89
N LEU A 171 -4.35 10.21 -0.72
CA LEU A 171 -4.03 11.36 0.10
C LEU A 171 -2.56 11.36 0.54
N ALA A 172 -2.01 10.21 0.93
CA ALA A 172 -0.61 10.08 1.31
C ALA A 172 0.34 10.33 0.12
N ILE A 173 0.01 9.79 -1.06
CA ILE A 173 0.78 10.03 -2.30
C ILE A 173 0.79 11.53 -2.63
N CYS A 174 -0.37 12.18 -2.59
CA CYS A 174 -0.47 13.61 -2.80
C CYS A 174 0.39 14.39 -1.80
N GLN A 175 0.33 14.07 -0.51
CA GLN A 175 1.12 14.77 0.51
C GLN A 175 2.62 14.52 0.37
N ALA A 176 3.06 13.32 0.00
CA ALA A 176 4.46 13.05 -0.32
C ALA A 176 4.96 13.96 -1.46
N ILE A 177 4.21 14.03 -2.57
CA ILE A 177 4.56 14.88 -3.72
C ILE A 177 4.62 16.36 -3.32
N ILE A 178 3.61 16.85 -2.60
CA ILE A 178 3.56 18.24 -2.13
C ILE A 178 4.74 18.54 -1.21
N SER A 179 5.03 17.64 -0.26
CA SER A 179 6.11 17.78 0.71
C SER A 179 7.46 17.89 0.00
N SER A 180 7.73 17.01 -0.96
CA SER A 180 8.96 17.06 -1.76
C SER A 180 9.03 18.32 -2.63
N PHE A 181 7.93 18.69 -3.31
CA PHE A 181 7.90 19.89 -4.16
C PHE A 181 8.10 21.19 -3.38
N LYS A 182 7.53 21.28 -2.17
CA LYS A 182 7.66 22.45 -1.29
C LYS A 182 8.93 22.43 -0.45
N ASP A 183 9.71 21.35 -0.51
CA ASP A 183 10.86 21.09 0.36
C ASP A 183 10.52 21.26 1.86
N LYS A 184 9.34 20.79 2.26
CA LYS A 184 8.84 20.87 3.64
C LYS A 184 8.56 19.49 4.19
N VAL A 185 9.09 19.20 5.38
CA VAL A 185 8.84 17.96 6.11
C VAL A 185 7.40 17.92 6.61
N ILE A 186 6.76 16.75 6.53
CA ILE A 186 5.42 16.53 7.10
C ILE A 186 5.56 16.32 8.60
N ALA A 187 4.66 16.94 9.39
CA ALA A 187 4.61 16.77 10.83
C ALA A 187 4.78 15.28 11.27
N PRO A 188 5.69 14.98 12.22
CA PRO A 188 5.94 13.62 12.68
C PRO A 188 4.66 12.93 13.18
N LYS A 189 4.63 11.60 13.13
CA LYS A 189 3.48 10.79 13.58
C LYS A 189 2.15 11.15 12.89
N THR A 190 2.24 11.69 11.67
CA THR A 190 1.10 11.92 10.78
C THR A 190 0.88 10.74 9.85
N VAL A 191 -0.37 10.31 9.73
CA VAL A 191 -0.82 9.31 8.74
C VAL A 191 -1.98 9.87 7.93
N PHE A 192 -1.98 9.57 6.63
CA PHE A 192 -3.01 10.00 5.69
C PHE A 192 -3.83 8.82 5.22
N ILE A 193 -5.15 8.98 5.24
CA ILE A 193 -6.10 7.95 4.83
C ILE A 193 -7.25 8.59 4.07
N GLY A 194 -7.28 8.40 2.76
CA GLY A 194 -8.34 8.97 1.92
C GLY A 194 -8.10 8.77 0.44
N GLU A 195 -9.20 8.61 -0.28
CA GLU A 195 -9.24 8.66 -1.75
C GLU A 195 -9.33 10.12 -2.19
N VAL A 196 -8.60 10.48 -3.25
CA VAL A 196 -8.61 11.83 -3.80
C VAL A 196 -9.41 11.84 -5.10
N GLY A 197 -10.52 12.57 -5.10
CA GLY A 197 -11.33 12.76 -6.29
C GLY A 197 -10.74 13.79 -7.25
N LEU A 198 -11.19 13.76 -8.51
CA LEU A 198 -10.72 14.68 -9.55
C LEU A 198 -11.13 16.15 -9.31
N LEU A 199 -12.09 16.40 -8.41
CA LEU A 199 -12.46 17.75 -7.99
C LEU A 199 -11.59 18.25 -6.83
N GLY A 200 -10.67 17.42 -6.32
CA GLY A 200 -9.80 17.74 -5.19
C GLY A 200 -10.42 17.43 -3.83
N GLU A 201 -11.57 16.76 -3.81
CA GLU A 201 -12.24 16.31 -2.60
C GLU A 201 -11.60 15.03 -2.04
N ILE A 202 -11.64 14.88 -0.72
CA ILE A 202 -11.15 13.68 -0.02
C ILE A 202 -12.36 12.82 0.34
N ARG A 203 -12.39 11.60 -0.18
CA ARG A 203 -13.51 10.68 -0.05
C ARG A 203 -13.25 9.64 1.04
N LYS A 204 -14.34 9.16 1.65
CA LYS A 204 -14.32 8.09 2.66
C LYS A 204 -13.84 6.78 2.02
N VAL A 205 -13.08 6.01 2.79
CA VAL A 205 -12.53 4.71 2.36
C VAL A 205 -13.07 3.57 3.23
N ARG A 206 -12.96 2.34 2.72
CA ARG A 206 -13.40 1.14 3.44
C ARG A 206 -12.57 0.89 4.70
N SER A 207 -13.23 0.37 5.73
CA SER A 207 -12.64 -0.06 7.01
C SER A 207 -11.80 1.03 7.69
N ILE A 208 -12.26 2.28 7.63
CA ILE A 208 -11.54 3.44 8.19
C ILE A 208 -11.19 3.26 9.67
N GLU A 209 -12.10 2.73 10.48
CA GLU A 209 -11.88 2.48 11.91
C GLU A 209 -10.73 1.51 12.16
N LYS A 210 -10.62 0.42 11.37
CA LYS A 210 -9.51 -0.53 11.47
C LYS A 210 -8.17 0.14 11.20
N ARG A 211 -8.12 1.01 10.17
CA ARG A 211 -6.91 1.77 9.81
C ARG A 211 -6.52 2.78 10.88
N ILE A 212 -7.51 3.51 11.42
CA ILE A 212 -7.31 4.47 12.52
C ILE A 212 -6.79 3.75 13.76
N ASN A 213 -7.41 2.63 14.15
CA ASN A 213 -7.01 1.86 15.32
C ASN A 213 -5.58 1.32 15.18
N GLU A 214 -5.21 0.83 13.99
CA GLU A 214 -3.85 0.37 13.72
C GLU A 214 -2.82 1.51 13.78
N ALA A 215 -3.14 2.67 13.19
CA ALA A 215 -2.28 3.84 13.28
C ALA A 215 -2.06 4.27 14.74
N LYS A 216 -3.14 4.32 15.54
CA LYS A 216 -3.07 4.62 16.99
C LYS A 216 -2.24 3.58 17.74
N ARG A 217 -2.42 2.29 17.44
CA ARG A 217 -1.65 1.18 18.04
C ARG A 217 -0.14 1.33 17.82
N LEU A 218 0.25 1.91 16.67
CA LEU A 218 1.64 2.19 16.31
C LEU A 218 2.14 3.56 16.79
N GLY A 219 1.31 4.31 17.51
CA GLY A 219 1.69 5.58 18.13
C GLY A 219 1.53 6.82 17.24
N PHE A 220 0.79 6.72 16.13
CA PHE A 220 0.41 7.89 15.33
C PHE A 220 -0.73 8.64 16.03
N ASN A 221 -0.56 9.94 16.21
CA ASN A 221 -1.53 10.81 16.87
C ASN A 221 -2.23 11.76 15.88
N ASN A 222 -1.56 12.13 14.78
CA ASN A 222 -2.15 12.98 13.75
C ASN A 222 -2.70 12.11 12.61
N ILE A 223 -4.02 11.88 12.62
CA ILE A 223 -4.67 11.01 11.63
C ILE A 223 -5.55 11.86 10.74
N ILE A 224 -5.08 12.07 9.51
CA ILE A 224 -5.76 12.91 8.53
C ILE A 224 -6.65 12.04 7.64
N THR A 225 -7.94 12.35 7.63
CA THR A 225 -8.95 11.63 6.86
C THR A 225 -9.96 12.58 6.23
N SER A 226 -10.86 12.05 5.40
CA SER A 226 -12.01 12.79 4.85
C SER A 226 -12.95 13.41 5.91
N GLN A 227 -12.84 12.99 7.20
CA GLN A 227 -13.64 13.56 8.28
C GLN A 227 -13.09 14.90 8.77
N ASN A 228 -11.76 15.09 8.70
CA ASN A 228 -11.04 16.22 9.28
C ASN A 228 -10.65 17.25 8.21
N GLY A 229 -10.46 16.80 6.96
CA GLY A 229 -10.24 17.65 5.79
C GLY A 229 -11.11 17.16 4.63
N LYS A 230 -11.93 18.04 4.07
CA LYS A 230 -12.85 17.69 2.97
C LYS A 230 -12.18 17.82 1.61
N THR A 231 -11.16 18.67 1.52
CA THR A 231 -10.40 18.92 0.29
C THR A 231 -8.90 18.82 0.54
N LEU A 232 -8.14 18.64 -0.54
CA LEU A 232 -6.67 18.70 -0.48
C LEU A 232 -6.16 20.03 0.09
N ALA A 233 -6.85 21.14 -0.19
CA ALA A 233 -6.48 22.46 0.31
C ALA A 233 -6.63 22.54 1.83
N ASP A 234 -7.71 22.00 2.38
CA ASP A 234 -7.93 21.93 3.84
C ASP A 234 -6.82 21.11 4.53
N VAL A 235 -6.34 20.05 3.87
CA VAL A 235 -5.34 19.18 4.48
C VAL A 235 -3.96 19.84 4.56
N LEU A 236 -3.63 20.76 3.64
CA LEU A 236 -2.34 21.44 3.65
C LEU A 236 -2.09 22.20 4.97
N SER A 237 -3.10 22.83 5.55
CA SER A 237 -2.95 23.59 6.80
C SER A 237 -2.68 22.70 8.02
N TYR A 238 -3.01 21.42 7.97
CA TYR A 238 -2.75 20.48 9.07
C TYR A 238 -1.37 19.81 8.98
N CYS A 239 -0.66 19.93 7.86
CA CYS A 239 0.55 19.14 7.58
C CYS A 239 1.86 19.90 7.81
N TYR A 240 1.82 21.22 7.68
CA TYR A 240 2.99 22.09 7.74
C TYR A 240 2.71 23.13 8.82
N GLU A 241 3.45 23.07 9.93
CA GLU A 241 3.51 24.21 10.85
C GLU A 241 4.18 25.39 10.11
N ASP A 242 3.77 26.62 10.46
CA ASP A 242 4.32 27.85 9.86
C ASP A 242 5.81 28.02 10.15
#